data_AF-A0A9J6E6X2-F1
#
_entry.id   AF-A0A9J6E6X2-F1
#
_cell.length_a   1.000
_cell.length_b   1.000
_cell.length_c   1.000
_cell.angle_alpha   90.00
_cell.angle_beta   90.00
_cell.angle_gamma   90.00
#
_symmetry.space_group_name_H-M   'P 1'
#
loop_
_entity.id
_entity.type
_entity.pdbx_description
1 polymer ?
#
loop_
_entity_poly.entity_id
_entity_poly.type
_entity_poly.pdbx_seq_one_letter_code
_entity_poly.pdbx_strand_id
1 'polypeptide(L)'
;MADRAKYDGTDTTLHVPLSMKYNCPSQSTWKLAVTSLLTVLRVGLPIAHNNEAHFKDLWSDLAATLEEFLFSSSNPPPTQSLEDQQCDEMLDCKVVQLIRESILPHSSHVPKDFVLKIVALLNKGSIHSATSSTPVDTESTRKLREEFAKACFETLLQFSFLGGIVLPEGGVVNRLAVTSLLHRFQEVICHYVEDEQLSGKCPLPRHRMAEISFVLKAVATLTASLKKAPPNNVEWSVWEQLIALYPHLVSCSTSTSAQVCRSLREALHEYADLLAPPRSPPPQRNGGRPAAT
;
A
#
# COMPACT_ATOMS: atom_id res chain seq x y z
N MET A 1 -42.52 1.98 23.63
CA MET A 1 -41.38 2.92 23.76
C MET A 1 -40.34 2.48 22.75
N ALA A 2 -40.52 2.71 21.45
CA ALA A 2 -40.63 4.03 20.80
C ALA A 2 -39.53 4.96 21.32
N ASP A 3 -38.33 4.85 20.75
CA ASP A 3 -37.51 6.03 20.59
C ASP A 3 -36.65 5.96 19.31
N ARG A 4 -36.78 7.03 18.54
CA ARG A 4 -35.90 7.54 17.48
C ARG A 4 -35.64 6.70 16.23
N ALA A 5 -36.63 6.75 15.36
CA ALA A 5 -36.39 7.16 13.97
C ALA A 5 -35.65 8.52 13.93
N LYS A 6 -34.35 8.50 13.67
CA LYS A 6 -33.61 9.66 13.14
C LYS A 6 -32.26 9.20 12.59
N TYR A 7 -32.00 9.60 11.35
CA TYR A 7 -30.78 9.47 10.53
C TYR A 7 -30.75 8.34 9.48
N ASP A 8 -30.90 8.81 8.23
CA ASP A 8 -30.31 8.34 6.98
C ASP A 8 -30.58 6.90 6.48
N GLY A 9 -31.63 6.76 5.67
CA GLY A 9 -32.12 5.49 5.14
C GLY A 9 -31.33 4.92 3.96
N THR A 10 -30.35 5.63 3.42
CA THR A 10 -29.54 5.14 2.27
C THR A 10 -28.18 4.58 2.69
N ASP A 11 -27.51 5.18 3.67
CA ASP A 11 -26.18 4.69 4.11
C ASP A 11 -26.29 3.41 4.96
N THR A 12 -27.31 3.31 5.81
CA THR A 12 -27.52 2.13 6.67
C THR A 12 -27.90 0.85 5.90
N THR A 13 -28.55 1.00 4.73
CA THR A 13 -29.11 -0.15 3.99
C THR A 13 -28.03 -1.01 3.32
N LEU A 14 -26.98 -0.40 2.79
CA LEU A 14 -25.85 -1.13 2.19
C LEU A 14 -24.73 -1.41 3.20
N HIS A 15 -24.54 -0.54 4.19
CA HIS A 15 -23.49 -0.71 5.19
C HIS A 15 -23.60 -2.03 5.97
N VAL A 16 -24.79 -2.34 6.51
CA VAL A 16 -25.01 -3.55 7.35
C VAL A 16 -24.65 -4.86 6.64
N PRO A 17 -25.16 -5.16 5.43
CA PRO A 17 -24.77 -6.40 4.76
C PRO A 17 -23.28 -6.42 4.36
N LEU A 18 -22.68 -5.26 4.08
CA LEU A 18 -21.26 -5.16 3.74
C LEU A 18 -20.35 -5.44 4.93
N SER A 19 -20.69 -4.94 6.11
CA SER A 19 -19.92 -5.18 7.33
C SER A 19 -20.04 -6.62 7.83
N MET A 20 -21.23 -7.22 7.69
CA MET A 20 -21.49 -8.61 8.05
C MET A 20 -20.77 -9.60 7.11
N LYS A 21 -20.63 -9.27 5.81
CA LYS A 21 -20.02 -10.11 4.76
C LYS A 21 -20.42 -11.58 4.90
N TYR A 22 -19.53 -12.45 5.39
CA TYR A 22 -19.79 -13.89 5.50
C TYR A 22 -20.84 -14.26 6.55
N ASN A 23 -21.13 -13.37 7.51
CA ASN A 23 -22.18 -13.58 8.52
C ASN A 23 -23.59 -13.24 8.00
N CYS A 24 -23.75 -12.79 6.76
CA CYS A 24 -25.08 -12.59 6.18
C CYS A 24 -25.86 -13.91 6.10
N PRO A 25 -27.20 -13.89 6.34
CA PRO A 25 -28.04 -15.08 6.20
C PRO A 25 -27.95 -15.78 4.84
N SER A 26 -27.67 -14.99 3.78
CA SER A 26 -27.34 -15.48 2.45
C SER A 26 -26.06 -14.84 1.96
N GLN A 27 -25.17 -15.63 1.34
CA GLN A 27 -23.95 -15.14 0.72
C GLN A 27 -24.23 -14.23 -0.49
N SER A 28 -25.39 -14.35 -1.13
CA SER A 28 -25.78 -13.43 -2.21
C SER A 28 -26.03 -12.00 -1.72
N THR A 29 -26.37 -11.82 -0.44
CA THR A 29 -26.76 -10.52 0.12
C THR A 29 -25.62 -9.53 0.10
N TRP A 30 -24.46 -9.87 0.67
CA TRP A 30 -23.31 -8.97 0.70
C TRP A 30 -22.71 -8.77 -0.71
N LYS A 31 -22.75 -9.82 -1.56
CA LYS A 31 -22.30 -9.76 -2.96
C LYS A 31 -23.13 -8.77 -3.79
N LEU A 32 -24.45 -8.80 -3.59
CA LEU A 32 -25.35 -7.85 -4.24
C LEU A 32 -25.18 -6.45 -3.66
N ALA A 33 -24.99 -6.33 -2.34
CA ALA A 33 -24.76 -5.05 -1.68
C ALA A 33 -23.49 -4.35 -2.19
N VAL A 34 -22.35 -5.05 -2.28
CA VAL A 34 -21.11 -4.46 -2.81
C VAL A 34 -21.24 -4.10 -4.29
N THR A 35 -21.91 -4.94 -5.09
CA THR A 35 -22.14 -4.65 -6.51
C THR A 35 -23.03 -3.42 -6.69
N SER A 36 -24.04 -3.27 -5.84
CA SER A 36 -24.93 -2.10 -5.82
C SER A 36 -24.16 -0.85 -5.39
N LEU A 37 -23.36 -0.94 -4.32
CA LEU A 37 -22.50 0.15 -3.87
C LEU A 37 -21.56 0.63 -4.98
N LEU A 38 -20.85 -0.30 -5.64
CA LEU A 38 -19.96 0.03 -6.76
C LEU A 38 -20.70 0.74 -7.91
N THR A 39 -21.94 0.31 -8.19
CA THR A 39 -22.77 0.92 -9.24
C THR A 39 -23.21 2.33 -8.85
N VAL A 40 -23.68 2.51 -7.61
CA VAL A 40 -24.10 3.82 -7.08
C VAL A 40 -22.91 4.78 -7.04
N LEU A 41 -21.76 4.36 -6.52
CA LEU A 41 -20.58 5.22 -6.38
C LEU A 41 -20.00 5.66 -7.73
N ARG A 42 -20.07 4.82 -8.77
CA ARG A 42 -19.64 5.22 -10.13
C ARG A 42 -20.42 6.43 -10.68
N VAL A 43 -21.68 6.59 -10.28
CA VAL A 43 -22.52 7.72 -10.69
C VAL A 43 -22.49 8.84 -9.64
N GLY A 44 -22.48 8.47 -8.36
CA GLY A 44 -22.58 9.41 -7.22
C GLY A 44 -21.29 10.17 -6.94
N LEU A 45 -20.12 9.54 -7.04
CA LEU A 45 -18.84 10.19 -6.76
C LEU A 45 -18.58 11.42 -7.66
N PRO A 46 -18.78 11.34 -9.00
CA PRO A 46 -18.67 12.53 -9.86
C PRO A 46 -19.60 13.69 -9.44
N ILE A 47 -20.79 13.38 -8.93
CA ILE A 47 -21.75 14.40 -8.47
C ILE A 47 -21.28 14.98 -7.13
N ALA A 48 -20.84 14.13 -6.20
CA ALA A 48 -20.36 14.52 -4.89
C ALA A 48 -19.10 15.41 -4.97
N HIS A 49 -18.15 15.09 -5.85
CA HIS A 49 -16.94 15.89 -6.08
C HIS A 49 -17.25 17.32 -6.53
N ASN A 50 -18.34 17.53 -7.28
CA ASN A 50 -18.76 18.85 -7.74
C ASN A 50 -19.59 19.62 -6.71
N ASN A 51 -20.01 18.97 -5.62
CA ASN A 51 -20.97 19.50 -4.64
C ASN A 51 -20.51 19.22 -3.20
N GLU A 52 -19.21 19.36 -2.90
CA GLU A 52 -18.59 18.95 -1.62
C GLU A 52 -19.37 19.40 -0.37
N ALA A 53 -19.92 20.62 -0.40
CA ALA A 53 -20.68 21.19 0.73
C ALA A 53 -21.92 20.38 1.15
N HIS A 54 -22.52 19.62 0.21
CA HIS A 54 -23.75 18.86 0.45
C HIS A 54 -23.50 17.40 0.86
N PHE A 55 -22.27 16.89 0.70
CA PHE A 55 -21.94 15.48 0.90
C PHE A 55 -20.91 15.26 2.02
N LYS A 56 -20.88 16.12 3.04
CA LYS A 56 -19.87 16.04 4.11
C LYS A 56 -19.95 14.73 4.92
N ASP A 57 -21.17 14.30 5.25
CA ASP A 57 -21.40 13.11 6.08
C ASP A 57 -21.16 11.81 5.29
N LEU A 58 -21.33 11.84 3.96
CA LEU A 58 -21.08 10.70 3.08
C LEU A 58 -19.67 10.13 3.22
N TRP A 59 -18.66 10.99 3.37
CA TRP A 59 -17.26 10.57 3.31
C TRP A 59 -16.86 9.73 4.53
N SER A 60 -17.35 10.07 5.73
CA SER A 60 -17.08 9.27 6.93
C SER A 60 -17.67 7.88 6.83
N ASP A 61 -18.92 7.81 6.36
CA ASP A 61 -19.71 6.59 6.29
C ASP A 61 -19.20 5.70 5.16
N LEU A 62 -18.82 6.29 4.03
CA LEU A 62 -18.14 5.58 2.95
C LEU A 62 -16.81 4.97 3.41
N ALA A 63 -15.96 5.72 4.13
CA ALA A 63 -14.70 5.18 4.63
C ALA A 63 -14.92 3.98 5.58
N ALA A 64 -15.87 4.10 6.50
CA ALA A 64 -16.23 3.00 7.42
C ALA A 64 -16.75 1.78 6.64
N THR A 65 -17.67 1.99 5.70
CA THR A 65 -18.22 0.94 4.83
C THR A 65 -17.13 0.18 4.09
N LEU A 66 -16.19 0.90 3.47
CA LEU A 66 -15.09 0.30 2.71
C LEU A 66 -14.15 -0.48 3.62
N GLU A 67 -13.81 0.05 4.80
CA GLU A 67 -12.95 -0.63 5.75
C GLU A 67 -13.60 -1.90 6.30
N GLU A 68 -14.86 -1.83 6.75
CA GLU A 68 -15.59 -2.97 7.32
C GLU A 68 -15.85 -4.07 6.28
N PHE A 69 -16.03 -3.72 5.00
CA PHE A 69 -16.14 -4.70 3.92
C PHE A 69 -14.80 -5.39 3.61
N LEU A 70 -13.73 -4.59 3.42
CA LEU A 70 -12.42 -5.09 3.01
C LEU A 70 -11.66 -5.80 4.14
N PHE A 71 -11.98 -5.48 5.40
CA PHE A 71 -11.38 -6.07 6.60
C PHE A 71 -12.45 -6.57 7.57
N SER A 72 -13.50 -7.21 7.03
CA SER A 72 -14.59 -7.78 7.83
C SER A 72 -14.06 -8.73 8.89
N SER A 73 -14.69 -8.71 10.06
CA SER A 73 -14.43 -9.65 11.15
C SER A 73 -15.04 -11.03 10.91
N SER A 74 -15.86 -11.19 9.87
CA SER A 74 -16.46 -12.47 9.50
C SER A 74 -15.46 -13.34 8.73
N ASN A 75 -15.47 -14.65 9.02
CA ASN A 75 -14.60 -15.61 8.33
C ASN A 75 -15.36 -16.29 7.18
N PRO A 76 -14.70 -16.57 6.04
CA PRO A 76 -15.31 -17.34 4.97
C PRO A 76 -15.75 -18.73 5.47
N PRO A 77 -16.82 -19.31 4.91
CA PRO A 77 -17.26 -20.66 5.27
C PRO A 77 -16.13 -21.68 5.04
N PRO A 78 -15.94 -22.66 5.95
CA PRO A 78 -14.87 -23.66 5.82
C PRO A 78 -15.06 -24.57 4.59
N THR A 79 -16.27 -24.64 4.05
CA THR A 79 -16.61 -25.42 2.86
C THR A 79 -16.51 -24.62 1.55
N GLN A 80 -16.02 -23.38 1.60
CA GLN A 80 -15.95 -22.52 0.42
C GLN A 80 -14.90 -23.03 -0.57
N SER A 81 -15.28 -23.09 -1.85
CA SER A 81 -14.37 -23.50 -2.92
C SER A 81 -13.30 -22.43 -3.20
N LEU A 82 -12.19 -22.85 -3.84
CA LEU A 82 -11.15 -21.91 -4.30
C LEU A 82 -11.71 -20.90 -5.33
N GLU A 83 -12.59 -21.36 -6.21
CA GLU A 83 -13.22 -20.54 -7.25
C GLU A 83 -14.11 -19.46 -6.61
N ASP A 84 -14.87 -19.81 -5.56
CA ASP A 84 -15.67 -18.85 -4.82
C ASP A 84 -14.81 -17.84 -4.05
N GLN A 85 -13.68 -18.29 -3.46
CA GLN A 85 -12.74 -17.39 -2.79
C GLN A 85 -12.13 -16.38 -3.77
N GLN A 86 -11.73 -16.83 -4.96
CA GLN A 86 -11.23 -15.94 -6.02
C GLN A 86 -12.31 -14.97 -6.51
N CYS A 87 -13.57 -15.41 -6.58
CA CYS A 87 -14.69 -14.53 -6.93
C CYS A 87 -14.95 -13.46 -5.85
N ASP A 88 -14.81 -13.81 -4.58
CA ASP A 88 -14.93 -12.88 -3.47
C ASP A 88 -13.78 -11.87 -3.47
N GLU A 89 -12.54 -12.34 -3.66
CA GLU A 89 -11.37 -11.49 -3.81
C GLU A 89 -11.50 -10.52 -4.99
N MET A 90 -12.08 -10.98 -6.11
CA MET A 90 -12.35 -10.11 -7.26
C MET A 90 -13.31 -8.96 -6.92
N LEU A 91 -14.23 -9.14 -5.97
CA LEU A 91 -15.08 -8.05 -5.48
C LEU A 91 -14.27 -7.06 -4.61
N ASP A 92 -13.37 -7.56 -3.76
CA ASP A 92 -12.44 -6.72 -3.01
C ASP A 92 -11.56 -5.88 -3.96
N CYS A 93 -11.00 -6.49 -5.01
CA CYS A 93 -10.21 -5.82 -6.05
C CYS A 93 -11.01 -4.73 -6.80
N LYS A 94 -12.30 -4.96 -7.07
CA LYS A 94 -13.17 -3.95 -7.72
C LYS A 94 -13.37 -2.71 -6.84
N VAL A 95 -13.38 -2.87 -5.51
CA VAL A 95 -13.43 -1.74 -4.58
C VAL A 95 -12.12 -0.95 -4.62
N VAL A 96 -10.98 -1.63 -4.62
CA VAL A 96 -9.67 -0.97 -4.78
C VAL A 96 -9.58 -0.24 -6.12
N GLN A 97 -10.11 -0.84 -7.19
CA GLN A 97 -10.20 -0.21 -8.50
C GLN A 97 -11.03 1.08 -8.48
N LEU A 98 -12.19 1.08 -7.80
CA LEU A 98 -12.99 2.29 -7.62
C LEU A 98 -12.21 3.38 -6.87
N ILE A 99 -11.47 3.01 -5.83
CA ILE A 99 -10.62 3.95 -5.08
C ILE A 99 -9.58 4.59 -6.01
N ARG A 100 -8.90 3.77 -6.80
CA ARG A 100 -7.88 4.20 -7.77
C ARG A 100 -8.43 5.12 -8.85
N GLU A 101 -9.63 4.86 -9.36
CA GLU A 101 -10.16 5.53 -10.56
C GLU A 101 -11.07 6.73 -10.22
N SER A 102 -11.78 6.69 -9.09
CA SER A 102 -12.83 7.66 -8.79
C SER A 102 -12.59 8.47 -7.52
N ILE A 103 -11.82 7.96 -6.55
CA ILE A 103 -11.57 8.66 -5.27
C ILE A 103 -10.22 9.41 -5.31
N LEU A 104 -9.12 8.69 -5.46
CA LEU A 104 -7.77 9.26 -5.34
C LEU A 104 -7.44 10.36 -6.37
N PRO A 105 -7.83 10.23 -7.66
CA PRO A 105 -7.60 11.30 -8.65
C PRO A 105 -8.33 12.61 -8.32
N HIS A 106 -9.37 12.56 -7.50
CA HIS A 106 -10.18 13.71 -7.09
C HIS A 106 -9.90 14.12 -5.63
N SER A 107 -8.74 13.76 -5.09
CA SER A 107 -8.37 14.00 -3.68
C SER A 107 -8.44 15.48 -3.23
N SER A 108 -8.47 16.46 -4.14
CA SER A 108 -8.67 17.88 -3.84
C SER A 108 -10.13 18.26 -3.55
N HIS A 109 -11.09 17.44 -3.99
CA HIS A 109 -12.52 17.70 -3.89
C HIS A 109 -13.19 16.84 -2.80
N VAL A 110 -12.38 16.17 -1.99
CA VAL A 110 -12.84 15.33 -0.88
C VAL A 110 -12.10 15.72 0.40
N PRO A 111 -12.70 15.50 1.59
CA PRO A 111 -12.08 15.85 2.85
C PRO A 111 -10.72 15.16 3.05
N LYS A 112 -9.72 15.90 3.56
CA LYS A 112 -8.37 15.37 3.81
C LYS A 112 -8.38 14.14 4.74
N ASP A 113 -9.20 14.18 5.79
CA ASP A 113 -9.34 13.07 6.74
C ASP A 113 -9.87 11.79 6.07
N PHE A 114 -10.73 11.94 5.07
CA PHE A 114 -11.21 10.81 4.27
C PHE A 114 -10.08 10.21 3.43
N VAL A 115 -9.28 11.04 2.75
CA VAL A 115 -8.12 10.56 1.97
C VAL A 115 -7.12 9.83 2.87
N LEU A 116 -6.86 10.34 4.08
CA LEU A 116 -5.99 9.68 5.06
C LEU A 116 -6.52 8.29 5.45
N LYS A 117 -7.83 8.14 5.68
CA LYS A 117 -8.45 6.83 5.94
C LYS A 117 -8.30 5.89 4.75
N ILE A 118 -8.49 6.37 3.53
CA ILE A 118 -8.32 5.55 2.32
C ILE A 118 -6.87 5.09 2.13
N VAL A 119 -5.89 5.97 2.37
CA VAL A 119 -4.47 5.60 2.33
C VAL A 119 -4.14 4.58 3.42
N ALA A 120 -4.63 4.78 4.65
CA ALA A 120 -4.46 3.82 5.74
C ALA A 120 -5.09 2.46 5.42
N LEU A 121 -6.28 2.47 4.80
CA LEU A 121 -6.99 1.28 4.33
C LEU A 121 -6.16 0.52 3.30
N LEU A 122 -5.66 1.19 2.27
CA LEU A 122 -4.83 0.56 1.23
C LEU A 122 -3.52 0.03 1.82
N ASN A 123 -2.91 0.76 2.76
CA ASN A 123 -1.71 0.30 3.46
C ASN A 123 -1.99 -0.99 4.23
N LYS A 124 -3.09 -1.02 5.00
CA LYS A 124 -3.57 -2.21 5.72
C LYS A 124 -3.77 -3.40 4.77
N GLY A 125 -4.34 -3.15 3.58
CA GLY A 125 -4.57 -4.15 2.53
C GLY A 125 -3.28 -4.70 1.93
N SER A 126 -2.29 -3.84 1.74
CA SER A 126 -0.95 -4.24 1.24
C SER A 126 -0.14 -5.09 2.24
N ILE A 127 -0.48 -5.03 3.54
CA ILE A 127 0.19 -5.78 4.63
C ILE A 127 -0.53 -7.11 4.87
N HIS A 128 -1.83 -7.07 5.13
CA HIS A 128 -2.59 -8.16 5.76
C HIS A 128 -2.80 -9.40 4.87
N SER A 129 -2.41 -9.36 3.59
CA SER A 129 -2.55 -10.52 2.72
C SER A 129 -1.26 -11.25 2.39
N ALA A 130 -0.13 -10.77 2.87
CA ALA A 130 1.16 -11.43 2.66
C ALA A 130 1.67 -12.12 3.94
N THR A 131 1.31 -11.62 5.12
CA THR A 131 1.82 -12.11 6.39
C THR A 131 0.83 -13.06 7.08
N SER A 132 0.76 -14.32 6.62
CA SER A 132 0.40 -15.42 7.53
C SER A 132 1.65 -16.28 7.76
N SER A 133 2.35 -15.98 8.85
CA SER A 133 3.59 -16.63 9.28
C SER A 133 3.31 -17.95 10.01
N THR A 134 2.59 -18.88 9.38
CA THR A 134 2.44 -20.25 9.89
C THR A 134 2.98 -21.25 8.87
N PRO A 135 3.80 -22.24 9.27
CA PRO A 135 4.46 -23.14 8.34
C PRO A 135 3.42 -24.04 7.65
N VAL A 136 3.46 -24.04 6.32
CA VAL A 136 2.96 -25.07 5.39
C VAL A 136 1.76 -25.88 5.90
N ASP A 137 0.57 -25.30 5.73
CA ASP A 137 -0.59 -26.06 5.30
C ASP A 137 -1.03 -25.50 3.95
N THR A 138 -1.32 -26.36 2.98
CA THR A 138 -1.89 -25.98 1.67
C THR A 138 -3.16 -25.13 1.81
N GLU A 139 -3.79 -25.16 2.98
CA GLU A 139 -4.92 -24.33 3.45
C GLU A 139 -4.56 -22.86 3.70
N SER A 140 -3.33 -22.57 4.16
CA SER A 140 -2.89 -21.21 4.54
C SER A 140 -2.67 -20.31 3.32
N THR A 141 -2.14 -20.87 2.22
CA THR A 141 -2.04 -20.20 0.92
C THR A 141 -3.43 -19.86 0.34
N ARG A 142 -4.48 -20.61 0.70
CA ARG A 142 -5.87 -20.36 0.24
C ARG A 142 -6.49 -19.11 0.88
N LYS A 143 -5.88 -18.56 1.94
CA LYS A 143 -6.40 -17.40 2.68
C LYS A 143 -5.73 -16.08 2.31
N LEU A 144 -4.66 -16.12 1.53
CA LEU A 144 -3.92 -14.93 1.12
C LEU A 144 -4.64 -14.36 -0.12
N ARG A 145 -5.42 -13.29 0.07
CA ARG A 145 -5.95 -12.42 -0.99
C ARG A 145 -4.81 -11.67 -1.74
N GLU A 146 -3.95 -12.42 -2.41
CA GLU A 146 -2.71 -11.94 -3.04
C GLU A 146 -2.98 -10.85 -4.09
N GLU A 147 -4.00 -11.01 -4.94
CA GLU A 147 -4.35 -10.01 -5.96
C GLU A 147 -4.95 -8.75 -5.31
N PHE A 148 -5.69 -8.89 -4.21
CA PHE A 148 -6.16 -7.73 -3.45
C PHE A 148 -5.00 -6.93 -2.84
N ALA A 149 -4.03 -7.58 -2.19
CA ALA A 149 -2.87 -6.87 -1.62
C ALA A 149 -2.03 -6.21 -2.69
N LYS A 150 -1.80 -6.90 -3.80
CA LYS A 150 -1.14 -6.34 -4.98
C LYS A 150 -1.89 -5.12 -5.51
N ALA A 151 -3.21 -5.20 -5.68
CA ALA A 151 -4.02 -4.07 -6.13
C ALA A 151 -3.93 -2.87 -5.17
N CYS A 152 -3.96 -3.12 -3.85
CA CYS A 152 -3.81 -2.07 -2.84
C CYS A 152 -2.46 -1.36 -2.95
N PHE A 153 -1.39 -2.14 -3.06
CA PHE A 153 -0.04 -1.62 -3.21
C PHE A 153 0.13 -0.85 -4.52
N GLU A 154 -0.27 -1.41 -5.66
CA GLU A 154 -0.19 -0.75 -6.96
C GLU A 154 -0.92 0.59 -6.94
N THR A 155 -2.08 0.64 -6.27
CA THR A 155 -2.87 1.87 -6.10
C THR A 155 -2.14 2.90 -5.24
N LEU A 156 -1.56 2.51 -4.11
CA LEU A 156 -0.73 3.40 -3.27
C LEU A 156 0.47 3.95 -4.03
N LEU A 157 1.13 3.08 -4.78
CA LEU A 157 2.31 3.41 -5.56
C LEU A 157 1.97 4.41 -6.67
N GLN A 158 0.89 4.16 -7.42
CA GLN A 158 0.40 5.08 -8.45
C GLN A 158 0.01 6.44 -7.86
N PHE A 159 -0.70 6.46 -6.73
CA PHE A 159 -1.07 7.71 -6.06
C PHE A 159 0.16 8.50 -5.59
N SER A 160 1.19 7.80 -5.13
CA SER A 160 2.46 8.42 -4.74
C SER A 160 3.24 8.98 -5.93
N PHE A 161 3.18 8.34 -7.11
CA PHE A 161 3.88 8.79 -8.32
C PHE A 161 3.18 9.87 -9.13
N LEU A 162 1.84 9.83 -9.20
CA LEU A 162 1.06 10.77 -9.99
C LEU A 162 0.96 12.17 -9.37
N GLY A 163 1.70 12.40 -8.28
CA GLY A 163 1.60 13.63 -7.50
C GLY A 163 0.22 13.67 -6.85
N GLY A 164 0.08 13.05 -5.69
CA GLY A 164 -0.93 13.47 -4.72
C GLY A 164 -0.73 14.95 -4.46
N ILE A 165 -1.45 15.75 -5.24
CA ILE A 165 -1.58 17.20 -5.31
C ILE A 165 -0.48 17.97 -4.58
N VAL A 166 0.30 18.75 -5.34
CA VAL A 166 1.02 19.92 -4.82
C VAL A 166 -0.02 20.95 -4.36
N LEU A 167 -0.75 20.63 -3.29
CA LEU A 167 -1.39 21.61 -2.44
C LEU A 167 -0.28 22.17 -1.54
N PRO A 168 -0.28 23.48 -1.26
CA PRO A 168 0.60 24.07 -0.25
C PRO A 168 0.54 23.34 1.11
N GLU A 169 -0.53 22.58 1.37
CA GLU A 169 -0.72 21.70 2.52
C GLU A 169 -1.00 20.21 2.19
N GLY A 170 -0.88 19.79 0.92
CA GLY A 170 -1.05 18.39 0.48
C GLY A 170 0.17 17.51 0.74
N GLY A 171 1.29 18.13 1.13
CA GLY A 171 2.52 17.44 1.50
C GLY A 171 2.33 16.41 2.61
N VAL A 172 1.41 16.65 3.56
CA VAL A 172 1.21 15.75 4.71
C VAL A 172 0.61 14.40 4.30
N VAL A 173 -0.38 14.40 3.41
CA VAL A 173 -1.04 13.15 2.97
C VAL A 173 -0.11 12.32 2.09
N ASN A 174 0.59 12.97 1.16
CA ASN A 174 1.62 12.32 0.35
C ASN A 174 2.77 11.81 1.24
N ARG A 175 3.22 12.60 2.22
CA ARG A 175 4.23 12.20 3.21
C ARG A 175 3.82 10.96 3.98
N LEU A 176 2.58 10.92 4.50
CA LEU A 176 2.09 9.78 5.26
C LEU A 176 2.00 8.54 4.37
N ALA A 177 1.50 8.68 3.13
CA ALA A 177 1.48 7.59 2.15
C ALA A 177 2.89 7.05 1.86
N VAL A 178 3.85 7.93 1.55
CA VAL A 178 5.23 7.56 1.24
C VAL A 178 5.95 6.96 2.45
N THR A 179 5.76 7.53 3.64
CA THR A 179 6.35 7.02 4.90
C THR A 179 5.82 5.63 5.21
N SER A 180 4.51 5.41 5.08
CA SER A 180 3.91 4.09 5.27
C SER A 180 4.38 3.08 4.22
N LEU A 181 4.53 3.51 2.95
CA LEU A 181 5.10 2.66 1.90
C LEU A 181 6.55 2.28 2.19
N LEU A 182 7.40 3.23 2.59
CA LEU A 182 8.80 2.97 2.94
C LEU A 182 8.91 2.00 4.11
N HIS A 183 8.10 2.19 5.16
CA HIS A 183 8.03 1.24 6.28
C HIS A 183 7.61 -0.16 5.80
N ARG A 184 6.63 -0.26 4.89
CA ARG A 184 6.21 -1.54 4.32
C ARG A 184 7.32 -2.19 3.49
N PHE A 185 8.04 -1.41 2.69
CA PHE A 185 9.17 -1.92 1.92
C PHE A 185 10.22 -2.52 2.86
N GLN A 186 10.56 -1.81 3.94
CA GLN A 186 11.48 -2.29 4.95
C GLN A 186 11.02 -3.63 5.54
N GLU A 187 9.76 -3.72 5.95
CA GLU A 187 9.19 -4.93 6.55
C GLU A 187 9.29 -6.14 5.60
N VAL A 188 8.86 -5.99 4.34
CA VAL A 188 8.94 -7.08 3.35
C VAL A 188 10.39 -7.51 3.09
N ILE A 189 11.31 -6.54 2.97
CA ILE A 189 12.73 -6.80 2.74
C ILE A 189 13.33 -7.56 3.93
N CYS A 190 13.10 -7.10 5.16
CA CYS A 190 13.58 -7.74 6.37
C CYS A 190 13.03 -9.16 6.52
N HIS A 191 11.71 -9.33 6.35
CA HIS A 191 11.07 -10.63 6.49
C HIS A 191 11.55 -11.63 5.43
N TYR A 192 11.76 -11.17 4.19
CA TYR A 192 12.35 -12.00 3.14
C TYR A 192 13.76 -12.47 3.50
N VAL A 193 14.61 -11.59 4.04
CA VAL A 193 16.00 -11.93 4.42
C VAL A 193 16.00 -12.96 5.55
N GLU A 194 15.14 -12.78 6.55
CA GLU A 194 14.96 -13.73 7.66
C GLU A 194 14.47 -15.09 7.13
N ASP A 195 13.45 -15.09 6.29
CA ASP A 195 12.90 -16.31 5.68
C ASP A 195 13.96 -17.04 4.85
N GLU A 196 14.79 -16.33 4.08
CA GLU A 196 15.86 -16.93 3.27
C GLU A 196 16.93 -17.59 4.17
N GLN A 197 17.33 -16.93 5.26
CA GLN A 197 18.29 -17.47 6.22
C GLN A 197 17.77 -18.74 6.91
N LEU A 198 16.49 -18.77 7.25
CA LEU A 198 15.85 -19.93 7.89
C LEU A 198 15.55 -21.07 6.91
N SER A 199 15.30 -20.77 5.63
CA SER A 199 14.95 -21.78 4.61
C SER A 199 16.12 -22.65 4.15
N GLY A 200 17.36 -22.18 4.38
CA GLY A 200 18.57 -22.92 4.03
C GLY A 200 18.70 -23.16 2.52
N LYS A 201 18.50 -24.41 2.07
CA LYS A 201 18.59 -24.79 0.64
C LYS A 201 17.23 -24.89 -0.06
N CYS A 202 16.12 -24.75 0.67
CA CYS A 202 14.80 -24.83 0.08
C CYS A 202 14.45 -23.47 -0.57
N PRO A 203 13.94 -23.44 -1.81
CA PRO A 203 13.43 -22.19 -2.37
C PRO A 203 12.16 -21.77 -1.62
N LEU A 204 12.08 -20.47 -1.28
CA LEU A 204 10.89 -19.88 -0.67
C LEU A 204 9.66 -19.96 -1.61
N PRO A 205 8.43 -19.91 -1.07
CA PRO A 205 7.20 -19.96 -1.87
C PRO A 205 7.17 -18.90 -2.99
N ARG A 206 6.56 -19.24 -4.13
CA ARG A 206 6.50 -18.35 -5.31
C ARG A 206 5.88 -16.98 -5.00
N HIS A 207 4.85 -16.93 -4.16
CA HIS A 207 4.21 -15.68 -3.77
C HIS A 207 5.18 -14.75 -3.01
N ARG A 208 6.01 -15.31 -2.11
CA ARG A 208 7.07 -14.55 -1.41
C ARG A 208 8.10 -14.00 -2.39
N MET A 209 8.46 -14.78 -3.41
CA MET A 209 9.41 -14.34 -4.45
C MET A 209 8.82 -13.21 -5.31
N ALA A 210 7.54 -13.30 -5.63
CA ALA A 210 6.82 -12.25 -6.36
C ALA A 210 6.71 -10.97 -5.52
N GLU A 211 6.36 -11.09 -4.24
CA GLU A 211 6.23 -9.98 -3.29
C GLU A 211 7.54 -9.19 -3.17
N ILE A 212 8.65 -9.85 -2.82
CA ILE A 212 9.95 -9.16 -2.68
C ILE A 212 10.41 -8.55 -4.00
N SER A 213 10.24 -9.25 -5.13
CA SER A 213 10.63 -8.72 -6.45
C SER A 213 9.86 -7.46 -6.80
N PHE A 214 8.59 -7.42 -6.43
CA PHE A 214 7.72 -6.28 -6.65
C PHE A 214 8.08 -5.11 -5.73
N VAL A 215 8.33 -5.37 -4.44
CA VAL A 215 8.81 -4.34 -3.49
C VAL A 215 10.13 -3.73 -3.95
N LEU A 216 11.10 -4.54 -4.38
CA LEU A 216 12.39 -4.05 -4.88
C LEU A 216 12.22 -3.13 -6.10
N LYS A 217 11.35 -3.49 -7.05
CA LYS A 217 11.03 -2.63 -8.20
C LYS A 217 10.33 -1.34 -7.78
N ALA A 218 9.46 -1.40 -6.79
CA ALA A 218 8.78 -0.24 -6.24
C ALA A 218 9.77 0.70 -5.55
N VAL A 219 10.72 0.17 -4.78
CA VAL A 219 11.82 0.95 -4.18
C VAL A 219 12.64 1.66 -5.26
N ALA A 220 13.03 0.95 -6.33
CA ALA A 220 13.75 1.55 -7.45
C ALA A 220 12.96 2.72 -8.06
N THR A 221 11.69 2.48 -8.39
CA THR A 221 10.82 3.49 -9.01
C THR A 221 10.59 4.68 -8.08
N LEU A 222 10.42 4.43 -6.76
CA LEU A 222 10.20 5.46 -5.75
C LEU A 222 11.43 6.36 -5.63
N THR A 223 12.61 5.76 -5.51
CA THR A 223 13.90 6.45 -5.46
C THR A 223 14.09 7.31 -6.71
N ALA A 224 13.87 6.75 -7.90
CA ALA A 224 13.98 7.46 -9.17
C ALA A 224 13.06 8.69 -9.25
N SER A 225 11.85 8.58 -8.71
CA SER A 225 10.85 9.65 -8.77
C SER A 225 11.10 10.73 -7.74
N LEU A 226 11.50 10.37 -6.51
CA LEU A 226 11.88 11.33 -5.48
C LEU A 226 13.09 12.18 -5.92
N LYS A 227 14.06 11.60 -6.63
CA LYS A 227 15.19 12.35 -7.21
C LYS A 227 14.77 13.36 -8.28
N LYS A 228 13.70 13.08 -9.02
CA LYS A 228 13.15 13.97 -10.06
C LYS A 228 12.23 15.04 -9.49
N ALA A 229 11.72 14.85 -8.27
CA ALA A 229 10.87 15.83 -7.61
C ALA A 229 11.67 17.09 -7.26
N PRO A 230 11.04 18.29 -7.26
CA PRO A 230 11.67 19.51 -6.80
C PRO A 230 12.18 19.33 -5.35
N PRO A 231 13.38 19.81 -5.00
CA PRO A 231 14.01 19.55 -3.70
C PRO A 231 13.20 20.08 -2.50
N ASN A 232 12.31 21.05 -2.72
CA ASN A 232 11.42 21.58 -1.67
C ASN A 232 10.15 20.74 -1.46
N ASN A 233 9.87 19.76 -2.32
CA ASN A 233 8.64 18.97 -2.28
C ASN A 233 8.78 17.66 -1.50
N VAL A 234 10.01 17.26 -1.17
CA VAL A 234 10.29 16.03 -0.42
C VAL A 234 10.87 16.38 0.94
N GLU A 235 10.16 16.03 2.00
CA GLU A 235 10.65 16.25 3.36
C GLU A 235 11.91 15.43 3.66
N TRP A 236 12.76 16.00 4.51
CA TRP A 236 14.01 15.38 4.93
C TRP A 236 13.81 13.98 5.56
N SER A 237 12.74 13.79 6.35
CA SER A 237 12.46 12.49 6.97
C SER A 237 12.19 11.37 5.95
N VAL A 238 11.63 11.71 4.78
CA VAL A 238 11.40 10.73 3.71
C VAL A 238 12.73 10.26 3.13
N TRP A 239 13.67 11.19 2.93
CA TRP A 239 15.04 10.86 2.50
C TRP A 239 15.78 10.01 3.55
N GLU A 240 15.65 10.34 4.83
CA GLU A 240 16.25 9.54 5.90
C GLU A 240 15.73 8.10 5.91
N GLN A 241 14.40 7.93 5.81
CA GLN A 241 13.79 6.60 5.75
C GLN A 241 14.18 5.83 4.48
N LEU A 242 14.21 6.50 3.32
CA LEU A 242 14.65 5.91 2.08
C LEU A 242 16.11 5.43 2.20
N ILE A 243 17.01 6.29 2.67
CA ILE A 243 18.43 5.93 2.86
C ILE A 243 18.57 4.79 3.89
N ALA A 244 17.74 4.77 4.94
CA ALA A 244 17.73 3.70 5.94
C ALA A 244 17.32 2.32 5.36
N LEU A 245 16.68 2.25 4.19
CA LEU A 245 16.42 0.98 3.51
C LEU A 245 17.70 0.35 2.93
N TYR A 246 18.74 1.14 2.65
CA TYR A 246 19.92 0.67 1.92
C TYR A 246 20.59 -0.57 2.54
N PRO A 247 20.86 -0.63 3.86
CA PRO A 247 21.45 -1.83 4.47
C PRO A 247 20.60 -3.08 4.26
N HIS A 248 19.27 -2.94 4.32
CA HIS A 248 18.32 -4.04 4.14
C HIS A 248 18.31 -4.53 2.68
N LEU A 249 18.40 -3.62 1.71
CA LEU A 249 18.57 -4.00 0.29
C LEU A 249 19.87 -4.79 0.07
N VAL A 250 20.97 -4.33 0.66
CA VAL A 250 22.26 -5.05 0.57
C VAL A 250 22.14 -6.44 1.18
N SER A 251 21.41 -6.62 2.28
CA SER A 251 21.16 -7.95 2.86
C SER A 251 20.45 -8.92 1.91
N CYS A 252 19.66 -8.44 0.94
CA CYS A 252 19.07 -9.30 -0.10
C CYS A 252 20.07 -9.81 -1.14
N SER A 253 21.33 -9.35 -1.16
CA SER A 253 22.30 -9.77 -2.17
C SER A 253 22.69 -11.25 -2.08
N THR A 254 22.40 -11.90 -0.95
CA THR A 254 22.61 -13.34 -0.77
C THR A 254 21.60 -14.19 -1.53
N SER A 255 20.53 -13.57 -2.05
CA SER A 255 19.47 -14.27 -2.77
C SER A 255 20.01 -15.09 -3.94
N THR A 256 19.51 -16.33 -4.02
CA THR A 256 19.78 -17.23 -5.15
C THR A 256 18.79 -17.04 -6.30
N SER A 257 17.74 -16.23 -6.12
CA SER A 257 16.69 -16.03 -7.11
C SER A 257 17.08 -14.98 -8.15
N ALA A 258 17.21 -15.39 -9.41
CA ALA A 258 17.54 -14.48 -10.51
C ALA A 258 16.52 -13.34 -10.69
N GLN A 259 15.25 -13.54 -10.32
CA GLN A 259 14.23 -12.49 -10.38
C GLN A 259 14.46 -11.42 -9.30
N VAL A 260 14.77 -11.86 -8.08
CA VAL A 260 15.06 -10.98 -6.94
C VAL A 260 16.36 -10.23 -7.20
N CYS A 261 17.42 -10.92 -7.63
CA CYS A 261 18.71 -10.32 -7.94
C CYS A 261 18.62 -9.23 -9.03
N ARG A 262 17.79 -9.41 -10.06
CA ARG A 262 17.56 -8.37 -11.09
C ARG A 262 16.88 -7.15 -10.50
N SER A 263 15.79 -7.34 -9.77
CA SER A 263 15.02 -6.25 -9.15
C SER A 263 15.84 -5.52 -8.08
N LEU A 264 16.65 -6.25 -7.31
CA LEU A 264 17.57 -5.70 -6.32
C LEU A 264 18.64 -4.82 -6.97
N ARG A 265 19.21 -5.28 -8.09
CA ARG A 265 20.22 -4.51 -8.81
C ARG A 265 19.67 -3.19 -9.31
N GLU A 266 18.46 -3.19 -9.86
CA GLU A 266 17.75 -1.98 -10.26
C GLU A 266 17.56 -1.03 -9.08
N ALA A 267 17.11 -1.53 -7.93
CA ALA A 267 16.95 -0.73 -6.71
C ALA A 267 18.29 -0.14 -6.22
N LEU A 268 19.35 -0.94 -6.12
CA LEU A 268 20.66 -0.50 -5.63
C LEU A 268 21.28 0.56 -6.56
N HIS A 269 21.07 0.45 -7.88
CA HIS A 269 21.57 1.47 -8.82
C HIS A 269 20.95 2.85 -8.57
N GLU A 270 19.68 2.92 -8.17
CA GLU A 270 19.03 4.20 -7.91
C GLU A 270 19.61 4.94 -6.69
N TYR A 271 20.25 4.22 -5.76
CA TYR A 271 20.91 4.77 -4.58
C TYR A 271 22.29 5.37 -4.89
N ALA A 272 22.87 5.10 -6.07
CA ALA A 272 24.19 5.62 -6.43
C ALA A 272 24.27 7.15 -6.32
N ASP A 273 23.20 7.85 -6.73
CA ASP A 273 23.12 9.32 -6.66
C ASP A 273 22.97 9.85 -5.23
N LEU A 274 22.62 8.98 -4.27
CA LEU A 274 22.48 9.34 -2.85
C LEU A 274 23.78 9.15 -2.06
N LEU A 275 24.79 8.49 -2.65
CA LEU A 275 26.09 8.28 -2.03
C LEU A 275 26.98 9.50 -2.26
N ALA A 276 27.34 10.21 -1.19
CA ALA A 276 28.19 11.39 -1.23
C ALA A 276 29.58 11.15 -0.60
N PRO A 277 30.65 11.76 -1.12
CA PRO A 277 31.97 11.72 -0.49
C PRO A 277 31.97 12.40 0.90
N PRO A 278 32.89 12.03 1.81
CA PRO A 278 33.05 12.71 3.09
C PRO A 278 33.29 14.22 2.90
N ARG A 279 32.61 15.06 3.68
CA ARG A 279 32.56 16.53 3.50
C ARG A 279 33.86 17.29 3.88
N SER A 280 35.02 16.64 3.86
CA SER A 280 36.30 17.31 4.08
C SER A 280 37.41 16.63 3.27
N PRO A 281 38.16 17.37 2.41
CA PRO A 281 39.39 16.83 1.87
C PRO A 281 40.38 16.61 3.03
N PRO A 282 41.15 15.50 3.04
CA PRO A 282 42.21 15.31 4.02
C PRO A 282 43.19 16.49 3.91
N PRO A 283 43.71 17.02 5.03
CA PRO A 283 44.65 18.13 4.99
C PRO A 283 45.82 17.75 4.08
N GLN A 284 46.04 18.55 3.02
CA GLN A 284 47.20 18.39 2.16
C GLN A 284 48.45 18.50 3.04
N ARG A 285 49.12 17.37 3.25
CA ARG A 285 50.43 17.32 3.88
C ARG A 285 51.40 17.99 2.91
N ASN A 286 51.57 19.30 3.02
CA ASN A 286 52.57 20.05 2.30
C ASN A 286 53.93 19.40 2.57
N GLY A 287 54.43 18.66 1.59
CA GLY A 287 55.80 18.19 1.52
C GLY A 287 56.72 19.38 1.34
N GLY A 288 56.97 20.11 2.44
CA GLY A 288 58.06 21.06 2.54
C GLY A 288 59.37 20.30 2.40
N ARG A 289 59.96 20.36 1.20
CA ARG A 289 61.35 19.97 0.94
C ARG A 289 62.26 20.79 1.88
N PRO A 290 63.23 20.19 2.58
CA PRO A 290 64.26 20.96 3.24
C PRO A 290 65.25 21.45 2.18
N ALA A 291 65.38 22.77 2.02
CA ALA A 291 66.53 23.35 1.34
C ALA A 291 67.66 23.46 2.36
N ALA A 292 68.62 22.53 2.27
CA ALA A 292 69.92 22.63 2.92
C ALA A 292 70.93 23.18 1.90
N THR A 293 71.79 24.06 2.41
CA THR A 293 73.00 24.69 1.83
C THR A 293 72.82 25.61 0.64
#